data_AF-A0A7X6NIE8-F1
#
_entry.id   AF-A0A7X6NIE8-F1
#
_cell.length_a   1.000
_cell.length_b   1.000
_cell.length_c   1.000
_cell.angle_alpha   90.00
_cell.angle_beta   90.00
_cell.angle_gamma   90.00
#
_symmetry.space_group_name_H-M   'P 1'
#
loop_
_entity.id
_entity.type
_entity.pdbx_description
1 polymer ?
#
loop_
_entity_poly.entity_id
_entity_poly.type
_entity_poly.pdbx_seq_one_letter_code
_entity_poly.pdbx_strand_id
1 'polypeptide(L)'
;MEIYEACGIKAVINNKSKGVRPYFLSEEEIKGVRKFHATIDGYEITPLVSLECLAEKLGVSKIYVKDESKRFGLNAFKGLGATYAIARLLCEKLGVDIDSIDYNYFKLPVVKEKIKDMVFVTATDGNHGRAVAWAAARLGCSS
;
A
#
# COMPACT_ATOMS: atom_id res chain seq x y z
N MET A 1 -24.40 -9.48 19.01
CA MET A 1 -23.69 -8.55 18.11
C MET A 1 -24.69 -7.47 17.75
N GLU A 2 -24.57 -6.28 18.32
CA GLU A 2 -25.54 -5.20 18.11
C GLU A 2 -25.20 -4.45 16.81
N ILE A 3 -26.23 -4.24 15.99
CA ILE A 3 -26.17 -3.41 14.79
C ILE A 3 -26.76 -2.05 15.16
N TYR A 4 -25.94 -1.02 15.08
CA TYR A 4 -26.32 0.36 15.30
C TYR A 4 -26.67 1.00 13.96
N GLU A 5 -27.78 1.73 13.88
CA GLU A 5 -28.19 2.43 12.67
C GLU A 5 -28.35 3.92 12.95
N ALA A 6 -27.59 4.73 12.23
CA ALA A 6 -27.69 6.19 12.28
C ALA A 6 -27.42 6.76 10.89
N CYS A 7 -28.26 7.68 10.43
CA CYS A 7 -28.12 8.35 9.13
C CYS A 7 -27.93 7.40 7.93
N GLY A 8 -28.56 6.22 7.95
CA GLY A 8 -28.45 5.20 6.90
C GLY A 8 -27.17 4.36 6.95
N ILE A 9 -26.31 4.55 7.96
CA ILE A 9 -25.12 3.74 8.19
C ILE A 9 -25.44 2.67 9.23
N LYS A 10 -25.29 1.39 8.85
CA LYS A 10 -25.35 0.25 9.76
C LYS A 10 -23.95 -0.09 10.24
N ALA A 11 -23.70 0.01 11.54
CA ALA A 11 -22.41 -0.27 12.15
C ALA A 11 -22.50 -1.47 13.09
N VAL A 12 -21.55 -2.39 12.98
CA VAL A 12 -21.32 -3.44 13.97
C VAL A 12 -20.19 -2.96 14.88
N ILE A 13 -20.52 -2.69 16.15
CA ILE A 13 -19.51 -2.24 17.11
C ILE A 13 -18.83 -3.48 17.68
N ASN A 14 -17.55 -3.64 17.36
CA ASN A 14 -16.70 -4.62 18.00
C ASN A 14 -15.99 -3.96 19.20
N ASN A 15 -16.27 -4.43 20.41
CA ASN A 15 -15.60 -3.97 21.63
C ASN A 15 -14.14 -4.42 21.56
N LYS A 16 -13.26 -3.53 21.05
CA LYS A 16 -11.83 -3.83 20.89
C LYS A 16 -11.18 -4.12 22.24
N SER A 17 -10.57 -5.29 22.37
CA SER A 17 -9.49 -5.53 23.32
C SER A 17 -8.29 -4.65 22.95
N LYS A 18 -7.60 -4.06 23.94
CA LYS A 18 -6.28 -3.43 23.74
C LYS A 18 -5.25 -4.51 23.41
N GLY A 19 -5.23 -4.97 22.16
CA GLY A 19 -4.22 -5.89 21.66
C GLY A 19 -2.87 -5.20 21.53
N VAL A 20 -1.79 -5.97 21.65
CA VAL A 20 -0.43 -5.52 21.33
C VAL A 20 -0.35 -5.28 19.83
N ARG A 21 0.13 -4.10 19.41
CA ARG A 21 0.36 -3.80 17.99
C ARG A 21 1.43 -4.77 17.45
N PRO A 22 1.24 -5.40 16.28
CA PRO A 22 2.28 -6.22 15.69
C PRO A 22 3.57 -5.43 15.46
N TYR A 23 4.72 -6.05 15.73
CA TYR A 23 6.03 -5.40 15.59
C TYR A 23 6.27 -4.85 14.17
N PHE A 24 5.83 -5.56 13.13
CA PHE A 24 5.96 -5.12 11.73
C PHE A 24 5.15 -3.84 11.38
N LEU A 25 4.31 -3.36 12.30
CA LEU A 25 3.59 -2.07 12.20
C LEU A 25 4.15 -1.02 13.17
N SER A 26 5.36 -1.23 13.71
CA SER A 26 6.07 -0.23 14.49
C SER A 26 6.42 0.98 13.61
N GLU A 27 6.67 2.13 14.22
CA GLU A 27 7.08 3.32 13.47
C GLU A 27 8.43 3.12 12.78
N GLU A 28 9.33 2.35 13.38
CA GLU A 28 10.64 2.03 12.84
C GLU A 28 10.51 1.23 11.55
N GLU A 29 9.73 0.16 11.56
CA GLU A 29 9.49 -0.67 10.37
C GLU A 29 8.79 0.14 9.27
N ILE A 30 7.76 0.93 9.62
CA ILE A 30 7.00 1.73 8.64
C ILE A 30 7.86 2.84 8.01
N LYS A 31 8.84 3.41 8.73
CA LYS A 31 9.74 4.44 8.19
C LYS A 31 10.53 3.91 6.99
N GLY A 32 11.07 2.69 7.08
CA GLY A 32 11.77 2.02 5.97
C GLY A 32 10.87 1.83 4.75
N VAL A 33 9.66 1.29 4.99
CA VAL A 33 8.65 1.10 3.92
C VAL A 33 8.31 2.42 3.23
N ARG A 34 8.10 3.50 4.00
CA ARG A 34 7.77 4.82 3.44
C ARG A 34 8.94 5.41 2.67
N LYS A 35 10.17 5.27 3.17
CA LYS A 35 11.40 5.71 2.50
C LYS A 35 11.52 5.01 1.14
N PHE A 36 11.35 3.69 1.09
CA PHE A 36 11.36 2.93 -0.16
C PHE A 36 10.32 3.46 -1.15
N HIS A 37 9.05 3.60 -0.74
CA HIS A 37 8.00 4.09 -1.64
C HIS A 37 8.25 5.49 -2.17
N ALA A 38 8.88 6.37 -1.38
CA ALA A 38 9.24 7.71 -1.80
C ALA A 38 10.28 7.73 -2.94
N THR A 39 10.97 6.61 -3.21
CA THR A 39 11.91 6.47 -4.33
C THR A 39 11.26 5.99 -5.63
N ILE A 40 9.97 5.59 -5.59
CA ILE A 40 9.24 5.12 -6.77
C ILE A 40 8.80 6.31 -7.62
N ASP A 41 9.12 6.29 -8.92
CA ASP A 41 8.69 7.31 -9.88
C ASP A 41 7.16 7.51 -9.84
N GLY A 42 6.75 8.76 -9.60
CA GLY A 42 5.33 9.14 -9.48
C GLY A 42 4.72 8.86 -8.11
N TYR A 43 5.52 8.56 -7.09
CA TYR A 43 5.03 8.56 -5.71
C TYR A 43 4.69 9.98 -5.25
N GLU A 44 3.46 10.16 -4.77
CA GLU A 44 3.01 11.38 -4.12
C GLU A 44 2.24 11.06 -2.84
N ILE A 45 2.21 12.00 -1.90
CA ILE A 45 1.35 11.89 -0.72
C ILE A 45 -0.09 12.12 -1.18
N THR A 46 -0.93 11.11 -0.98
CA THR A 46 -2.37 11.19 -1.29
C THR A 46 -3.09 12.19 -0.38
N PRO A 47 -4.16 12.84 -0.86
CA PRO A 47 -4.90 13.82 -0.06
C PRO A 47 -5.46 13.24 1.24
N LEU A 48 -5.49 14.06 2.30
CA LEU A 48 -6.31 13.84 3.49
C LEU A 48 -7.40 14.90 3.50
N VAL A 49 -8.58 14.54 3.03
CA VAL A 49 -9.69 15.48 2.81
C VAL A 49 -10.43 15.69 4.13
N SER A 50 -10.62 16.96 4.51
CA SER A 50 -11.46 17.35 5.66
C SER A 50 -12.91 17.47 5.20
N LEU A 51 -13.85 16.81 5.87
CA LEU A 51 -15.29 16.87 5.57
C LEU A 51 -16.04 17.63 6.68
N GLU A 52 -15.75 18.92 6.80
CA GLU A 52 -16.22 19.77 7.91
C GLU A 52 -17.76 19.86 7.96
N CYS A 53 -18.42 20.15 6.83
CA CYS A 53 -19.89 20.21 6.79
C CYS A 53 -20.56 18.89 7.17
N LEU A 54 -19.94 17.75 6.85
CA LEU A 54 -20.46 16.44 7.23
C LEU A 54 -20.26 16.18 8.72
N ALA A 55 -19.11 16.59 9.28
CA ALA A 55 -18.84 16.48 10.71
C ALA A 55 -19.84 17.27 11.55
N GLU A 56 -20.11 18.53 11.14
CA GLU A 56 -21.13 19.39 11.76
C GLU A 56 -22.52 18.75 11.71
N LYS A 57 -22.94 18.29 10.52
CA LYS A 57 -24.25 17.64 10.33
C LYS A 57 -24.43 16.40 11.20
N LEU A 58 -23.37 15.65 11.46
CA LEU A 58 -23.38 14.43 12.26
C LEU A 58 -23.08 14.66 13.75
N GLY A 59 -22.78 15.91 14.16
CA GLY A 59 -22.46 16.24 15.55
C GLY A 59 -21.15 15.64 16.07
N VAL A 60 -20.19 15.34 15.19
CA VAL A 60 -18.86 14.82 15.55
C VAL A 60 -17.78 15.88 15.38
N SER A 61 -16.66 15.76 16.10
CA SER A 61 -15.60 16.79 16.06
C SER A 61 -15.00 16.99 14.67
N LYS A 62 -14.54 15.91 14.02
CA LYS A 62 -13.93 15.97 12.68
C LYS A 62 -14.13 14.66 11.92
N ILE A 63 -14.22 14.77 10.60
CA ILE A 63 -14.21 13.63 9.68
C ILE A 63 -13.11 13.88 8.65
N TYR A 64 -12.21 12.90 8.52
CA TYR A 64 -11.15 12.92 7.53
C TYR A 64 -11.25 11.71 6.62
N VAL A 65 -11.04 11.91 5.32
CA VAL A 65 -10.98 10.85 4.32
C VAL A 65 -9.59 10.82 3.69
N LYS A 66 -8.88 9.70 3.87
CA LYS A 66 -7.61 9.47 3.18
C LYS A 66 -7.89 9.01 1.76
N ASP A 67 -7.70 9.88 0.78
CA ASP A 67 -8.08 9.63 -0.61
C ASP A 67 -7.00 8.85 -1.37
N GLU A 68 -7.06 7.53 -1.27
CA GLU A 68 -6.14 6.62 -1.99
C GLU A 68 -6.55 6.38 -3.46
N SER A 69 -7.59 7.06 -3.99
CA SER A 69 -7.88 7.03 -5.43
C SER A 69 -6.72 7.58 -6.27
N LYS A 70 -5.93 8.48 -5.67
CA LYS A 70 -4.78 9.13 -6.33
C LYS A 70 -3.50 8.29 -6.28
N ARG A 71 -3.49 7.18 -5.53
CA ARG A 71 -2.29 6.36 -5.33
C ARG A 71 -1.83 5.75 -6.65
N PHE A 72 -0.67 6.20 -7.15
CA PHE A 72 0.01 5.68 -8.35
C PHE A 72 -0.85 5.67 -9.63
N GLY A 73 -1.94 6.44 -9.68
CA GLY A 73 -2.92 6.37 -10.77
C GLY A 73 -3.70 5.05 -10.84
N LEU A 74 -3.66 4.22 -9.80
CA LEU A 74 -4.31 2.91 -9.76
C LEU A 74 -5.73 2.94 -9.20
N ASN A 75 -6.26 4.09 -8.79
CA ASN A 75 -7.57 4.22 -8.16
C ASN A 75 -7.76 3.32 -6.91
N ALA A 76 -6.67 2.93 -6.24
CA ALA A 76 -6.66 2.07 -5.07
C ALA A 76 -5.30 2.08 -4.36
N PHE A 77 -5.31 1.83 -3.05
CA PHE A 77 -4.10 1.81 -2.22
C PHE A 77 -3.20 0.58 -2.41
N LYS A 78 -3.71 -0.51 -3.01
CA LYS A 78 -3.07 -1.84 -3.04
C LYS A 78 -1.72 -1.86 -3.78
N GLY A 79 -1.43 -0.84 -4.58
CA GLY A 79 -0.12 -0.61 -5.17
C GLY A 79 1.01 -0.65 -4.14
N LEU A 80 0.83 -0.03 -2.97
CA LEU A 80 1.84 0.03 -1.91
C LEU A 80 2.30 -1.37 -1.46
N GLY A 81 1.33 -2.23 -1.13
CA GLY A 81 1.62 -3.59 -0.68
C GLY A 81 2.26 -4.43 -1.78
N ALA A 82 1.73 -4.36 -3.01
CA ALA A 82 2.23 -5.12 -4.14
C ALA A 82 3.68 -4.74 -4.49
N THR A 83 3.99 -3.44 -4.59
CA THR A 83 5.36 -2.99 -4.90
C THR A 83 6.35 -3.40 -3.84
N TYR A 84 6.00 -3.24 -2.57
CA TYR A 84 6.91 -3.55 -1.49
C TYR A 84 7.15 -5.07 -1.36
N ALA A 85 6.09 -5.87 -1.46
CA ALA A 85 6.21 -7.33 -1.42
C ALA A 85 7.07 -7.87 -2.57
N ILE A 86 6.83 -7.40 -3.80
CA ILE A 86 7.64 -7.77 -4.97
C ILE A 86 9.09 -7.35 -4.77
N ALA A 87 9.34 -6.10 -4.34
CA ALA A 87 10.70 -5.62 -4.09
C ALA A 87 11.44 -6.47 -3.04
N ARG A 88 10.77 -6.87 -1.95
CA ARG A 88 11.34 -7.78 -0.94
C ARG A 88 11.74 -9.13 -1.55
N LEU A 89 10.90 -9.72 -2.39
CA LEU A 89 11.19 -10.99 -3.08
C LEU A 89 12.35 -10.86 -4.07
N LEU A 90 12.44 -9.73 -4.78
CA LEU A 90 13.58 -9.45 -5.67
C LEU A 90 14.88 -9.30 -4.87
N CYS A 91 14.85 -8.55 -3.76
CA CYS A 91 15.97 -8.39 -2.84
C CYS A 91 16.49 -9.73 -2.32
N GLU A 92 15.57 -10.61 -1.89
CA GLU A 92 15.90 -11.96 -1.43
C GLU A 92 16.60 -12.78 -2.52
N LYS A 93 16.08 -12.77 -3.75
CA LYS A 93 16.72 -13.46 -4.90
C LYS A 93 18.11 -12.91 -5.21
N LEU A 94 18.30 -11.60 -5.06
CA LEU A 94 19.55 -10.91 -5.40
C LEU A 94 20.56 -10.90 -4.24
N GLY A 95 20.16 -11.30 -3.03
CA GLY A 95 21.00 -11.27 -1.84
C GLY A 95 21.32 -9.85 -1.37
N VAL A 96 20.40 -8.89 -1.56
CA VAL A 96 20.58 -7.49 -1.15
C VAL A 96 19.53 -7.08 -0.12
N ASP A 97 19.91 -6.19 0.78
CA ASP A 97 18.98 -5.64 1.77
C ASP A 97 18.11 -4.54 1.15
N ILE A 98 16.79 -4.61 1.32
CA ILE A 98 15.85 -3.62 0.80
C ILE A 98 16.08 -2.23 1.40
N ASP A 99 16.55 -2.15 2.64
CA ASP A 99 16.78 -0.86 3.31
C ASP A 99 18.06 -0.16 2.82
N SER A 100 18.91 -0.91 2.10
CA SER A 100 20.16 -0.43 1.49
C SER A 100 20.01 0.07 0.05
N ILE A 101 18.85 -0.14 -0.58
CA ILE A 101 18.61 0.19 -1.99
C ILE A 101 17.42 1.14 -2.17
N ASP A 102 17.33 1.71 -3.37
CA ASP A 102 16.16 2.45 -3.83
C ASP A 102 15.40 1.67 -4.93
N TYR A 103 14.26 2.20 -5.37
CA TYR A 103 13.49 1.58 -6.46
C TYR A 103 14.25 1.57 -7.80
N ASN A 104 15.17 2.52 -8.02
CA ASN A 104 15.94 2.62 -9.27
C ASN A 104 17.00 1.51 -9.39
N TYR A 105 17.44 0.93 -8.28
CA TYR A 105 18.30 -0.26 -8.26
C TYR A 105 17.76 -1.37 -9.18
N PHE A 106 16.45 -1.65 -9.11
CA PHE A 106 15.82 -2.68 -9.94
C PHE A 106 15.77 -2.32 -11.43
N LYS A 107 15.94 -1.05 -11.79
CA LYS A 107 15.96 -0.61 -13.18
C LYS A 107 17.34 -0.77 -13.84
N LEU A 108 18.40 -1.00 -13.06
CA LEU A 108 19.75 -1.20 -13.58
C LEU A 108 19.78 -2.40 -14.55
N PRO A 109 20.44 -2.31 -15.73
CA PRO A 109 20.44 -3.40 -16.71
C PRO A 109 20.91 -4.75 -16.14
N VAL A 110 21.97 -4.73 -15.32
CA VAL A 110 22.50 -5.92 -14.65
C VAL A 110 21.52 -6.56 -13.67
N VAL A 111 20.66 -5.76 -13.05
CA VAL A 111 19.64 -6.25 -12.11
C VAL A 111 18.44 -6.77 -12.89
N LYS A 112 17.97 -6.03 -13.90
CA LYS A 112 16.88 -6.46 -14.79
C LYS A 112 17.16 -7.84 -15.39
N GLU A 113 18.38 -8.07 -15.87
CA GLU A 113 18.75 -9.35 -16.46
C GLU A 113 18.63 -10.52 -15.48
N LYS A 114 18.86 -10.29 -14.18
CA LYS A 114 18.76 -11.32 -13.14
C LYS A 114 17.32 -11.61 -12.68
N ILE A 115 16.39 -10.67 -12.91
CA ILE A 115 15.00 -10.75 -12.42
C ILE A 115 13.98 -10.97 -13.54
N LYS A 116 14.37 -10.86 -14.81
CA LYS A 116 13.47 -10.94 -15.98
C LYS A 116 12.62 -12.21 -16.05
N ASP A 117 13.14 -13.33 -15.56
CA ASP A 117 12.47 -14.64 -15.60
C ASP A 117 11.50 -14.86 -14.43
N MET A 118 11.35 -13.88 -13.53
CA MET A 118 10.39 -13.98 -12.44
C MET A 118 8.96 -13.73 -12.92
N VAL A 119 8.05 -14.59 -12.46
CA VAL A 119 6.62 -14.53 -12.77
C VAL A 119 5.82 -14.47 -11.47
N PHE A 120 4.96 -13.46 -11.34
CA PHE A 120 4.15 -13.22 -10.15
C PHE A 120 2.70 -13.63 -10.36
N VAL A 121 2.26 -14.71 -9.71
CA VAL A 121 0.90 -15.24 -9.84
C VAL A 121 0.05 -14.83 -8.65
N THR A 122 -1.19 -14.37 -8.89
CA THR A 122 -2.15 -14.04 -7.83
C THR A 122 -3.60 -14.27 -8.27
N ALA A 123 -4.46 -14.68 -7.33
CA ALA A 123 -5.91 -14.57 -7.48
C ALA A 123 -6.38 -13.18 -7.00
N THR A 124 -7.43 -12.61 -7.61
CA THR A 124 -7.94 -11.30 -7.21
C THR A 124 -9.36 -11.04 -7.74
N ASP A 125 -10.15 -10.27 -6.99
CA ASP A 125 -11.41 -9.70 -7.49
C ASP A 125 -11.22 -8.34 -8.18
N GLY A 126 -9.98 -7.86 -8.27
CA GLY A 126 -9.62 -6.66 -9.03
C GLY A 126 -8.35 -5.96 -8.54
N ASN A 127 -8.50 -5.04 -7.57
CA ASN A 127 -7.45 -4.09 -7.15
C ASN A 127 -6.11 -4.75 -6.77
N HIS A 128 -6.10 -5.99 -6.25
CA HIS A 128 -4.86 -6.65 -5.86
C HIS A 128 -4.05 -7.12 -7.08
N GLY A 129 -4.64 -7.91 -7.96
CA GLY A 129 -3.95 -8.34 -9.19
C GLY A 129 -3.63 -7.18 -10.12
N ARG A 130 -4.47 -6.13 -10.20
CA ARG A 130 -4.10 -4.89 -10.90
C ARG A 130 -2.81 -4.29 -10.33
N ALA A 131 -2.67 -4.26 -9.00
CA ALA A 131 -1.47 -3.75 -8.35
C ALA A 131 -0.24 -4.64 -8.57
N VAL A 132 -0.40 -5.97 -8.52
CA VAL A 132 0.68 -6.94 -8.80
C VAL A 132 1.15 -6.81 -10.24
N ALA A 133 0.23 -6.81 -11.21
CA ALA A 133 0.55 -6.66 -12.62
C ALA A 133 1.23 -5.31 -12.92
N TRP A 134 0.72 -4.22 -12.33
CA TRP A 134 1.33 -2.89 -12.47
C TRP A 134 2.76 -2.84 -11.91
N ALA A 135 3.01 -3.45 -10.76
CA ALA A 135 4.33 -3.49 -10.15
C ALA A 135 5.31 -4.37 -10.94
N ALA A 136 4.89 -5.58 -11.35
CA ALA A 136 5.70 -6.48 -12.17
C ALA A 136 6.13 -5.83 -13.49
N ALA A 137 5.19 -5.19 -14.20
CA ALA A 137 5.45 -4.51 -15.47
C ALA A 137 6.50 -3.39 -15.34
N ARG A 138 6.46 -2.59 -14.27
CA ARG A 138 7.44 -1.50 -14.04
C ARG A 138 8.86 -2.03 -13.76
N LEU A 139 8.98 -3.25 -13.27
CA LEU A 139 10.26 -3.89 -12.95
C LEU A 139 10.77 -4.78 -14.09
N GLY A 140 9.97 -4.97 -15.14
CA GLY A 140 10.31 -5.82 -16.29
C GLY A 140 10.09 -7.31 -16.03
N CYS A 141 9.25 -7.66 -15.06
CA CYS A 141 8.85 -9.04 -14.75
C CYS A 141 7.45 -9.35 -15.32
N SER A 142 7.09 -10.64 -15.35
CA SER A 142 5.77 -11.10 -15.80
C SER A 142 4.79 -11.28 -14.62
N SER A 143 3.49 -11.22 -14.89
CA SER A 143 2.40 -11.45 -13.91
C SER A 143 1.19 -12.12 -14.54
#